data_AF-A0A9N9Q810-F1
#
_entry.id   AF-A0A9N9Q810-F1
#
_cell.length_a   1.000
_cell.length_b   1.000
_cell.length_c   1.000
_cell.angle_alpha   90.00
_cell.angle_beta   90.00
_cell.angle_gamma   90.00
#
_symmetry.space_group_name_H-M   'P 1'
#
loop_
_entity.id
_entity.type
_entity.pdbx_description
1 polymer ?
#
loop_
_entity_poly.entity_id
_entity_poly.type
_entity_poly.pdbx_seq_one_letter_code
_entity_poly.pdbx_strand_id
1 'polypeptide(L)'
;STIIDALRERYLTPEEAALAYFYFDFNESQKGKADSLIRSLVAQLYGQASHTPAGLEKLFNEFQNTSFQPPLASLVQVLSQIITCFPKVYIIIDALDECEELDEILDILRVVQGWKENRLHTIVTSRDLVDIRNSLSQVVTDTLCVETSNIGQDISIYIAERLEVDSRLVRWPPEIRDMIRKTLMDKAHGMFRWIECQLDSLRNCHTIKDLKKDLDALPKTLEETYERILLRIDERDREAALKLLRWVCFASRPITLKEATEVLAINADEQLCYDPDLKPIDPQDIMFLCSTLLTKATIRGNSGIRAYEGGYYSNHVDTQLIRLAHLSVKDYLISDRIKSSRLSFFALDTQLANTTIARSCLFYLLQPSLEPNHRDKVDLRHRLNKWPLYNYAANFWPFHVKESAHEDLEHSTWKLLNQFLSTRNTSNGGHYLGWIIYLTPGISTELAKRTHPIYYAASFGIKSLVRHFIITDPDLDINSTGGRFDSTALQVAVYRKHPEVVKLLLETKADPNIRNSLGESFNVPYRPILL
;
A
#
# COMPACT_ATOMS: atom_id res chain seq x y z
N SER A 1 7.93 -17.07 3.01
CA SER A 1 6.65 -17.79 3.21
C SER A 1 7.00 -19.25 3.19
N THR A 2 6.64 -20.01 4.23
CA THR A 2 7.09 -21.39 4.44
C THR A 2 6.76 -22.30 3.26
N ILE A 3 5.61 -22.10 2.59
CA ILE A 3 5.23 -22.88 1.40
C ILE A 3 6.19 -22.60 0.24
N ILE A 4 6.56 -21.34 0.03
CA ILE A 4 7.48 -20.93 -1.05
C ILE A 4 8.88 -21.51 -0.81
N ASP A 5 9.35 -21.39 0.43
CA ASP A 5 10.68 -21.88 0.81
C ASP A 5 10.72 -23.43 0.69
N ALA A 6 9.66 -24.13 1.11
CA ALA A 6 9.53 -25.57 0.92
C ALA A 6 9.48 -25.99 -0.56
N LEU A 7 8.77 -25.26 -1.43
CA LEU A 7 8.77 -25.53 -2.87
C LEU A 7 10.16 -25.34 -3.49
N ARG A 8 10.85 -24.26 -3.10
CA ARG A 8 12.23 -23.97 -3.54
C ARG A 8 13.21 -25.05 -3.15
N GLU A 9 13.15 -25.51 -1.91
CA GLU A 9 14.09 -26.51 -1.40
C GLU A 9 13.82 -27.93 -1.91
N ARG A 10 12.55 -28.31 -2.09
CA ARG A 10 12.17 -29.71 -2.34
C ARG A 10 11.79 -30.04 -3.78
N TYR A 11 11.37 -29.06 -4.57
CA TYR A 11 10.69 -29.32 -5.85
C TYR A 11 11.15 -28.45 -7.02
N LEU A 12 12.03 -27.47 -6.80
CA LEU A 12 12.48 -26.54 -7.84
C LEU A 12 13.97 -26.75 -8.13
N THR A 13 14.26 -27.48 -9.20
CA THR A 13 15.49 -27.27 -9.97
C THR A 13 15.17 -26.29 -11.10
N PRO A 14 16.04 -25.30 -11.41
CA PRO A 14 15.74 -24.28 -12.43
C PRO A 14 15.41 -24.83 -13.82
N GLU A 15 15.84 -26.06 -14.12
CA GLU A 15 15.63 -26.71 -15.41
C GLU A 15 14.30 -27.47 -15.49
N GLU A 16 13.67 -27.81 -14.35
CA GLU A 16 12.48 -28.68 -14.31
C GLU A 16 11.18 -27.93 -14.01
N ALA A 17 11.25 -26.78 -13.32
CA ALA A 17 10.06 -26.06 -12.89
C ALA A 17 10.31 -24.56 -12.66
N ALA A 18 9.30 -23.75 -12.98
CA ALA A 18 9.26 -22.33 -12.64
C ALA A 18 8.34 -22.06 -11.46
N LEU A 19 8.64 -21.01 -10.71
CA LEU A 19 7.84 -20.58 -9.57
C LEU A 19 7.58 -19.08 -9.65
N ALA A 20 6.32 -18.70 -9.52
CA ALA A 20 5.91 -17.32 -9.30
C ALA A 20 4.98 -17.21 -8.10
N TYR A 21 5.02 -16.06 -7.44
CA TYR A 21 4.16 -15.83 -6.28
C TYR A 21 3.76 -14.37 -6.15
N PHE A 22 2.61 -14.15 -5.53
CA PHE A 22 2.09 -12.83 -5.26
C PHE A 22 1.47 -12.80 -3.87
N TYR A 23 1.80 -11.76 -3.12
CA TYR A 23 1.23 -11.50 -1.80
C TYR A 23 0.32 -10.29 -1.93
N PHE A 24 -0.97 -10.49 -1.70
CA PHE A 24 -1.81 -9.37 -1.32
C PHE A 24 -1.38 -8.95 0.09
N ASP A 25 -1.14 -7.66 0.25
CA ASP A 25 -0.72 -7.07 1.52
C ASP A 25 -1.53 -5.79 1.69
N PHE A 26 -2.44 -5.80 2.66
CA PHE A 26 -3.30 -4.66 2.96
C PHE A 26 -2.51 -3.37 3.27
N ASN A 27 -1.24 -3.49 3.66
CA ASN A 27 -0.39 -2.32 3.91
C ASN A 27 0.07 -1.65 2.59
N GLU A 28 -0.08 -2.31 1.43
CA GLU A 28 0.34 -1.83 0.12
C GLU A 28 -0.85 -1.78 -0.87
N SER A 29 -1.61 -0.67 -0.86
CA SER A 29 -2.83 -0.53 -1.69
C SER A 29 -2.61 -0.79 -3.19
N GLN A 30 -1.42 -0.46 -3.71
CA GLN A 30 -1.08 -0.73 -5.12
C GLN A 30 -0.96 -2.22 -5.47
N LYS A 31 -0.80 -3.12 -4.48
CA LYS A 31 -0.77 -4.58 -4.69
C LYS A 31 -2.16 -5.22 -4.71
N GLY A 32 -3.21 -4.50 -4.32
CA GLY A 32 -4.58 -5.03 -4.27
C GLY A 32 -5.25 -5.30 -5.63
N LYS A 33 -4.57 -4.98 -6.75
CA LYS A 33 -5.17 -4.92 -8.10
C LYS A 33 -4.81 -6.11 -8.98
N ALA A 34 -5.74 -6.49 -9.85
CA ALA A 34 -5.58 -7.57 -10.82
C ALA A 34 -4.38 -7.33 -11.77
N ASP A 35 -4.18 -6.08 -12.21
CA ASP A 35 -3.08 -5.67 -13.08
C ASP A 35 -1.70 -5.86 -12.41
N SER A 36 -1.60 -5.58 -11.11
CA SER A 36 -0.37 -5.80 -10.32
C SER A 36 -0.03 -7.28 -10.18
N LEU A 37 -1.04 -8.13 -9.94
CA LEU A 37 -0.88 -9.60 -9.88
C LEU A 37 -0.30 -10.12 -11.20
N ILE A 38 -0.97 -9.87 -12.32
CA ILE A 38 -0.58 -10.42 -13.62
C ILE A 38 0.80 -9.92 -14.06
N ARG A 39 1.09 -8.61 -13.92
CA ARG A 39 2.42 -8.08 -14.29
C ARG A 39 3.54 -8.70 -13.46
N SER A 40 3.30 -8.92 -12.17
CA SER A 40 4.27 -9.56 -11.29
C SER A 40 4.53 -11.01 -11.71
N LEU A 41 3.47 -11.79 -12.01
CA LEU A 41 3.60 -13.16 -12.48
C LEU A 41 4.35 -13.24 -13.82
N VAL A 42 3.98 -12.39 -14.78
CA VAL A 42 4.67 -12.29 -16.08
C VAL A 42 6.15 -11.96 -15.89
N ALA A 43 6.48 -10.97 -15.06
CA ALA A 43 7.87 -10.58 -14.82
C ALA A 43 8.69 -11.68 -14.15
N GLN A 44 8.13 -12.35 -13.12
CA GLN A 44 8.81 -13.43 -12.39
C GLN A 44 9.06 -14.65 -13.28
N LEU A 45 8.05 -15.09 -14.04
CA LEU A 45 8.21 -16.24 -14.92
C LEU A 45 9.09 -15.92 -16.12
N TYR A 46 8.96 -14.74 -16.73
CA TYR A 46 9.86 -14.33 -17.82
C TYR A 46 11.32 -14.29 -17.36
N GLY A 47 11.61 -13.81 -16.14
CA GLY A 47 12.95 -13.82 -15.58
C GLY A 47 13.56 -15.21 -15.38
N GLN A 48 12.74 -16.27 -15.42
CA GLN A 48 13.16 -17.67 -15.35
C GLN A 48 13.16 -18.35 -16.72
N ALA A 49 12.61 -17.72 -17.76
CA ALA A 49 12.47 -18.32 -19.08
C ALA A 49 13.82 -18.34 -19.82
N SER A 50 14.06 -19.41 -20.57
CA SER A 50 15.29 -19.56 -21.38
C SER A 50 15.29 -18.70 -22.65
N HIS A 51 14.12 -18.25 -23.09
CA HIS A 51 13.93 -17.45 -24.29
C HIS A 51 12.71 -16.53 -24.13
N THR A 52 12.66 -15.49 -24.95
CA THR A 52 11.54 -14.54 -24.97
C THR A 52 10.36 -15.15 -25.72
N PRO A 53 9.17 -15.28 -25.09
CA PRO A 53 7.97 -15.70 -25.81
C PRO A 53 7.56 -14.65 -26.84
N ALA A 54 7.19 -15.10 -28.04
CA ALA A 54 6.85 -14.21 -29.17
C ALA A 54 5.72 -13.22 -28.85
N GLY A 55 4.73 -13.61 -28.03
CA GLY A 55 3.66 -12.69 -27.63
C GLY A 55 4.14 -11.54 -26.75
N LEU A 56 5.14 -11.76 -25.89
CA LEU A 56 5.71 -10.69 -25.07
C LEU A 56 6.52 -9.71 -25.93
N GLU A 57 7.29 -10.21 -26.88
CA GLU A 57 8.04 -9.37 -27.84
C GLU A 57 7.10 -8.55 -28.72
N LYS A 58 6.03 -9.16 -29.25
CA LYS A 58 4.99 -8.46 -29.99
C LYS A 58 4.36 -7.36 -29.16
N LEU A 59 3.95 -7.66 -27.93
CA LEU A 59 3.33 -6.70 -27.03
C LEU A 59 4.28 -5.55 -26.66
N PHE A 60 5.58 -5.84 -26.48
CA PHE A 60 6.58 -4.81 -26.27
C PHE A 60 6.71 -3.90 -27.48
N ASN A 61 6.86 -4.47 -28.68
CA ASN A 61 7.02 -3.71 -29.92
C ASN A 61 5.81 -2.83 -30.24
N GLU A 62 4.60 -3.33 -29.95
CA GLU A 62 3.37 -2.56 -30.08
C GLU A 62 3.37 -1.34 -29.16
N PHE A 63 3.67 -1.51 -27.86
CA PHE A 63 3.44 -0.46 -26.85
C PHE A 63 4.67 0.41 -26.52
N GLN A 64 5.90 0.03 -26.89
CA GLN A 64 7.14 0.72 -26.49
C GLN A 64 7.19 2.22 -26.85
N ASN A 65 6.53 2.62 -27.93
CA ASN A 65 6.51 4.00 -28.44
C ASN A 65 5.18 4.73 -28.17
N THR A 66 4.34 4.17 -27.30
CA THR A 66 3.02 4.73 -26.98
C THR A 66 2.98 5.26 -25.55
N SER A 67 2.04 6.16 -25.28
CA SER A 67 1.78 6.58 -23.90
C SER A 67 1.09 5.48 -23.10
N PHE A 68 0.38 4.55 -23.77
CA PHE A 68 -0.47 3.52 -23.18
C PHE A 68 0.30 2.30 -22.64
N GLN A 69 -0.33 1.57 -21.73
CA GLN A 69 0.16 0.29 -21.23
C GLN A 69 -0.63 -0.85 -21.86
N PRO A 70 -0.02 -2.04 -22.01
CA PRO A 70 -0.74 -3.21 -22.50
C PRO A 70 -2.00 -3.52 -21.68
N PRO A 71 -3.14 -3.84 -22.31
CA PRO A 71 -4.36 -4.26 -21.63
C PRO A 71 -4.14 -5.52 -20.79
N LEU A 72 -4.90 -5.65 -19.70
CA LEU A 72 -4.82 -6.80 -18.80
C LEU A 72 -5.08 -8.12 -19.52
N ALA A 73 -6.09 -8.16 -20.39
CA ALA A 73 -6.39 -9.34 -21.21
C ALA A 73 -5.21 -9.79 -22.07
N SER A 74 -4.47 -8.86 -22.67
CA SER A 74 -3.26 -9.15 -23.44
C SER A 74 -2.14 -9.72 -22.55
N LEU A 75 -1.98 -9.20 -21.33
CA LEU A 75 -1.02 -9.72 -20.37
C LEU A 75 -1.38 -11.12 -19.88
N VAL A 76 -2.67 -11.41 -19.66
CA VAL A 76 -3.15 -12.76 -19.30
C VAL A 76 -2.86 -13.76 -20.44
N GLN A 77 -3.02 -13.35 -21.70
CA GLN A 77 -2.64 -14.18 -22.85
C GLN A 77 -1.13 -14.43 -22.91
N VAL A 78 -0.31 -13.41 -22.66
CA VAL A 78 1.14 -13.56 -22.60
C VAL A 78 1.56 -14.46 -21.44
N LEU A 79 0.91 -14.36 -20.28
CA LEU A 79 1.15 -15.24 -19.13
C LEU A 79 0.92 -16.72 -19.51
N SER A 80 -0.18 -17.02 -20.20
CA SER A 80 -0.46 -18.36 -20.73
C SER A 80 0.68 -18.87 -21.62
N GLN A 81 1.20 -18.04 -22.53
CA GLN A 81 2.33 -18.40 -23.40
C GLN A 81 3.62 -18.63 -22.61
N ILE A 82 3.94 -17.78 -21.63
CA ILE A 82 5.14 -17.94 -20.79
C ILE A 82 5.07 -19.26 -20.02
N ILE A 83 3.91 -19.60 -19.45
CA ILE A 83 3.71 -20.89 -18.79
C ILE A 83 4.05 -22.05 -19.72
N THR A 84 3.80 -21.88 -21.03
CA THR A 84 4.13 -22.92 -22.00
C THR A 84 5.62 -23.15 -22.24
N CYS A 85 6.49 -22.22 -21.83
CA CYS A 85 7.93 -22.35 -21.95
C CYS A 85 8.54 -23.30 -20.89
N PHE A 86 7.76 -23.73 -19.89
CA PHE A 86 8.26 -24.54 -18.77
C PHE A 86 7.64 -25.94 -18.74
N PRO A 87 8.36 -26.95 -18.24
CA PRO A 87 7.79 -28.28 -18.01
C PRO A 87 6.73 -28.28 -16.91
N LYS A 88 6.97 -27.51 -15.83
CA LYS A 88 6.05 -27.32 -14.70
C LYS A 88 6.10 -25.89 -14.20
N VAL A 89 4.97 -25.37 -13.74
CA VAL A 89 4.86 -24.03 -13.16
C VAL A 89 4.05 -24.07 -11.88
N TYR A 90 4.58 -23.45 -10.82
CA TYR A 90 3.87 -23.24 -9.57
C TYR A 90 3.55 -21.75 -9.42
N ILE A 91 2.28 -21.44 -9.17
CA ILE A 91 1.81 -20.08 -8.85
C ILE A 91 1.24 -20.09 -7.43
N ILE A 92 1.75 -19.21 -6.57
CA ILE A 92 1.22 -19.03 -5.21
C ILE A 92 0.62 -17.63 -5.08
N ILE A 93 -0.65 -17.56 -4.73
CA ILE A 93 -1.37 -16.31 -4.45
C ILE A 93 -1.74 -16.32 -2.98
N ASP A 94 -1.14 -15.44 -2.21
CA ASP A 94 -1.31 -15.39 -0.75
C ASP A 94 -2.26 -14.26 -0.34
N ALA A 95 -3.12 -14.52 0.64
CA ALA A 95 -4.05 -13.60 1.28
C ALA A 95 -5.07 -12.93 0.32
N LEU A 96 -5.79 -13.73 -0.49
CA LEU A 96 -6.76 -13.22 -1.47
C LEU A 96 -7.83 -12.28 -0.87
N ASP A 97 -8.19 -12.45 0.40
CA ASP A 97 -9.13 -11.57 1.11
C ASP A 97 -8.63 -10.13 1.30
N GLU A 98 -7.35 -9.87 1.07
CA GLU A 98 -6.75 -8.53 1.15
C GLU A 98 -6.72 -7.79 -0.20
N CYS A 99 -7.33 -8.34 -1.26
CA CYS A 99 -7.39 -7.68 -2.56
C CYS A 99 -8.50 -6.60 -2.67
N GLU A 100 -8.29 -5.61 -3.53
CA GLU A 100 -9.26 -4.54 -3.81
C GLU A 100 -10.27 -4.95 -4.90
N GLU A 101 -9.82 -5.73 -5.89
CA GLU A 101 -10.58 -6.08 -7.11
C GLU A 101 -10.94 -7.58 -7.14
N LEU A 102 -11.62 -8.07 -6.09
CA LEU A 102 -11.91 -9.50 -5.91
C LEU A 102 -12.57 -10.14 -7.13
N ASP A 103 -13.60 -9.51 -7.70
CA ASP A 103 -14.33 -10.03 -8.86
C ASP A 103 -13.42 -10.19 -10.10
N GLU A 104 -12.59 -9.18 -10.40
CA GLU A 104 -11.68 -9.21 -11.55
C GLU A 104 -10.58 -10.28 -11.37
N ILE A 105 -10.08 -10.45 -10.14
CA ILE A 105 -9.11 -11.51 -9.82
C ILE A 105 -9.75 -12.89 -9.94
N LEU A 106 -10.98 -13.06 -9.46
CA LEU A 106 -11.72 -14.33 -9.60
C LEU A 106 -11.97 -14.68 -11.07
N ASP A 107 -12.30 -13.69 -11.90
CA ASP A 107 -12.43 -13.89 -13.35
C ASP A 107 -11.12 -14.33 -14.00
N ILE A 108 -10.00 -13.74 -13.60
CA ILE A 108 -8.67 -14.20 -14.02
C ILE A 108 -8.43 -15.66 -13.59
N LEU A 109 -8.75 -16.01 -12.35
CA LEU A 109 -8.55 -17.38 -11.86
C LEU A 109 -9.41 -18.39 -12.63
N ARG A 110 -10.64 -18.02 -13.02
CA ARG A 110 -11.50 -18.82 -13.92
C ARG A 110 -10.85 -19.00 -15.30
N VAL A 111 -10.28 -17.93 -15.86
CA VAL A 111 -9.56 -18.02 -17.15
C VAL A 111 -8.35 -18.95 -17.03
N VAL A 112 -7.57 -18.81 -15.96
CA VAL A 112 -6.38 -19.65 -15.69
C VAL A 112 -6.76 -21.12 -15.54
N GLN A 113 -7.82 -21.42 -14.79
CA GLN A 113 -8.37 -22.78 -14.66
C GLN A 113 -8.84 -23.32 -16.03
N GLY A 114 -9.47 -22.47 -16.84
CA GLY A 114 -9.94 -22.79 -18.18
C GLY A 114 -8.85 -23.21 -19.17
N TRP A 115 -7.58 -22.88 -18.91
CA TRP A 115 -6.46 -23.32 -19.75
C TRP A 115 -6.26 -24.84 -19.75
N LYS A 116 -6.74 -25.54 -18.71
CA LYS A 116 -6.59 -27.00 -18.54
C LYS A 116 -5.15 -27.48 -18.76
N GLU A 117 -4.20 -26.68 -18.31
CA GLU A 117 -2.78 -26.93 -18.49
C GLU A 117 -2.25 -27.82 -17.36
N ASN A 118 -1.96 -29.08 -17.66
CA ASN A 118 -1.53 -30.08 -16.67
C ASN A 118 -0.21 -29.72 -15.97
N ARG A 119 0.52 -28.76 -16.53
CA ARG A 119 1.81 -28.26 -16.02
C ARG A 119 1.66 -27.20 -14.95
N LEU A 120 0.48 -26.58 -14.85
CA LEU A 120 0.22 -25.44 -13.98
C LEU A 120 -0.39 -25.89 -12.66
N HIS A 121 0.30 -25.57 -11.57
CA HIS A 121 -0.16 -25.83 -10.21
C HIS A 121 -0.34 -24.49 -9.51
N THR A 122 -1.57 -24.19 -9.08
CA THR A 122 -1.88 -22.92 -8.41
C THR A 122 -2.34 -23.18 -6.98
N ILE A 123 -1.76 -22.47 -6.02
CA ILE A 123 -2.22 -22.42 -4.63
C ILE A 123 -2.72 -21.01 -4.35
N VAL A 124 -3.91 -20.92 -3.80
CA VAL A 124 -4.50 -19.65 -3.34
C VAL A 124 -4.80 -19.79 -1.85
N THR A 125 -4.41 -18.81 -1.04
CA THR A 125 -4.74 -18.74 0.38
C THR A 125 -5.71 -17.59 0.63
N SER A 126 -6.60 -17.75 1.61
CA SER A 126 -7.51 -16.68 2.04
C SER A 126 -8.11 -16.99 3.42
N ARG A 127 -8.57 -15.98 4.13
CA ARG A 127 -9.54 -16.16 5.23
C ARG A 127 -10.81 -16.83 4.70
N ASP A 128 -11.47 -17.56 5.59
CA ASP A 128 -12.70 -18.27 5.28
C ASP A 128 -13.93 -17.34 5.25
N LEU A 129 -13.97 -16.46 4.25
CA LEU A 129 -15.09 -15.57 3.98
C LEU A 129 -16.08 -16.25 3.03
N VAL A 130 -17.38 -16.13 3.33
CA VAL A 130 -18.46 -16.81 2.58
C VAL A 130 -18.41 -16.47 1.08
N ASP A 131 -18.20 -15.20 0.74
CA ASP A 131 -18.18 -14.74 -0.65
C ASP A 131 -16.99 -15.29 -1.44
N ILE A 132 -15.81 -15.33 -0.80
CA ILE A 132 -14.60 -15.91 -1.39
C ILE A 132 -14.75 -17.43 -1.53
N ARG A 133 -15.23 -18.11 -0.48
CA ARG A 133 -15.46 -19.56 -0.49
C ARG A 133 -16.42 -19.96 -1.61
N ASN A 134 -17.56 -19.28 -1.70
CA ASN A 134 -18.56 -19.56 -2.74
C ASN A 134 -17.98 -19.34 -4.13
N SER A 135 -17.21 -18.27 -4.32
CA SER A 135 -16.60 -17.94 -5.61
C SER A 135 -15.50 -18.91 -6.03
N LEU A 136 -14.62 -19.29 -5.10
CA LEU A 136 -13.53 -20.22 -5.33
C LEU A 136 -14.02 -21.66 -5.52
N SER A 137 -15.15 -22.05 -4.93
CA SER A 137 -15.71 -23.40 -5.05
C SER A 137 -15.93 -23.88 -6.49
N GLN A 138 -16.08 -22.93 -7.43
CA GLN A 138 -16.26 -23.21 -8.86
C GLN A 138 -14.94 -23.32 -9.64
N VAL A 139 -13.83 -22.89 -9.02
CA VAL A 139 -12.52 -22.72 -9.67
C VAL A 139 -11.50 -23.72 -9.14
N VAL A 140 -11.51 -23.98 -7.84
CA VAL A 140 -10.50 -24.82 -7.18
C VAL A 140 -10.83 -26.30 -7.33
N THR A 141 -9.79 -27.12 -7.53
CA THR A 141 -9.92 -28.59 -7.56
C THR A 141 -10.04 -29.17 -6.16
N ASP A 142 -9.30 -28.61 -5.21
CA ASP A 142 -9.20 -29.07 -3.83
C ASP A 142 -9.25 -27.88 -2.88
N THR A 143 -9.83 -28.08 -1.69
CA THR A 143 -9.87 -27.08 -0.63
C THR A 143 -9.27 -27.68 0.64
N LEU A 144 -8.24 -27.04 1.16
CA LEU A 144 -7.65 -27.39 2.44
C LEU A 144 -8.05 -26.33 3.47
N CYS A 145 -8.98 -26.67 4.36
CA CYS A 145 -9.26 -25.85 5.53
C CYS A 145 -8.19 -26.17 6.59
N VAL A 146 -7.48 -25.14 7.06
CA VAL A 146 -6.60 -25.29 8.23
C VAL A 146 -7.49 -25.34 9.47
N GLU A 147 -8.07 -26.51 9.74
CA GLU A 147 -8.96 -26.70 10.88
C GLU A 147 -8.21 -26.63 12.22
N THR A 148 -8.87 -26.05 13.22
CA THR A 148 -8.40 -25.90 14.61
C THR A 148 -8.01 -27.20 15.32
N SER A 149 -8.41 -28.36 14.79
CA SER A 149 -8.17 -29.68 15.41
C SER A 149 -6.69 -30.06 15.51
N ASN A 150 -5.83 -29.61 14.58
CA ASN A 150 -4.38 -29.81 14.63
C ASN A 150 -3.57 -28.56 15.04
N ILE A 151 -4.19 -27.38 15.03
CA ILE A 151 -3.51 -26.13 15.42
C ILE A 151 -3.02 -26.18 16.87
N GLY A 152 -3.71 -26.90 17.76
CA GLY A 152 -3.32 -27.03 19.16
C GLY A 152 -1.90 -27.59 19.34
N GLN A 153 -1.49 -28.57 18.53
CA GLN A 153 -0.15 -29.14 18.62
C GLN A 153 0.91 -28.14 18.15
N ASP A 154 0.66 -27.45 17.04
CA ASP A 154 1.56 -26.43 16.51
C ASP A 154 1.70 -25.24 17.48
N ILE A 155 0.59 -24.80 18.10
CA ILE A 155 0.61 -23.78 19.16
C ILE A 155 1.43 -24.26 20.35
N SER A 156 1.27 -25.53 20.77
CA SER A 156 2.05 -26.08 21.89
C SER A 156 3.55 -26.09 21.58
N ILE A 157 3.94 -26.47 20.35
CA ILE A 157 5.34 -26.45 19.90
C ILE A 157 5.86 -25.02 19.91
N TYR A 158 5.11 -24.07 19.34
CA TYR A 158 5.47 -22.66 19.29
C TYR A 158 5.64 -22.04 20.69
N ILE A 159 4.72 -22.33 21.63
CA ILE A 159 4.85 -21.84 23.02
C ILE A 159 6.09 -22.44 23.68
N ALA A 160 6.31 -23.75 23.52
CA ALA A 160 7.47 -24.42 24.11
C ALA A 160 8.78 -23.80 23.60
N GLU A 161 8.91 -23.64 22.29
CA GLU A 161 10.07 -23.00 21.65
C GLU A 161 10.28 -21.57 22.19
N ARG A 162 9.23 -20.74 22.24
CA ARG A 162 9.33 -19.37 22.77
C ARG A 162 9.73 -19.33 24.24
N LEU A 163 9.28 -20.28 25.07
CA LEU A 163 9.64 -20.38 26.49
C LEU A 163 11.06 -20.90 26.73
N GLU A 164 11.71 -21.46 25.70
CA GLU A 164 13.09 -21.94 25.76
C GLU A 164 14.09 -20.97 25.10
N VAL A 165 13.68 -20.31 24.02
CA VAL A 165 14.54 -19.44 23.21
C VAL A 165 14.51 -17.98 23.65
N ASP A 166 13.36 -17.46 24.11
CA ASP A 166 13.27 -16.04 24.50
C ASP A 166 14.01 -15.77 25.83
N SER A 167 14.96 -14.84 25.79
CA SER A 167 15.85 -14.52 26.91
C SER A 167 15.11 -14.01 28.16
N ARG A 168 13.92 -13.43 28.02
CA ARG A 168 13.09 -12.96 29.15
C ARG A 168 12.08 -13.99 29.63
N LEU A 169 11.78 -15.02 28.84
CA LEU A 169 10.85 -16.09 29.24
C LEU A 169 11.60 -17.32 29.80
N VAL A 170 12.79 -17.60 29.30
CA VAL A 170 13.61 -18.75 29.75
C VAL A 170 14.02 -18.66 31.22
N ARG A 171 14.07 -17.44 31.79
CA ARG A 171 14.40 -17.21 33.21
C ARG A 171 13.40 -17.82 34.18
N TRP A 172 12.18 -18.14 33.74
CA TRP A 172 11.16 -18.70 34.60
C TRP A 172 11.44 -20.17 34.93
N PRO A 173 11.25 -20.61 36.19
CA PRO A 173 11.43 -22.01 36.57
C PRO A 173 10.59 -22.98 35.71
N PRO A 174 11.02 -24.24 35.51
CA PRO A 174 10.30 -25.22 34.68
C PRO A 174 8.81 -25.34 35.04
N GLU A 175 8.47 -25.39 36.33
CA GLU A 175 7.09 -25.46 36.82
C GLU A 175 6.23 -24.25 36.38
N ILE A 176 6.84 -23.06 36.36
CA ILE A 176 6.17 -21.83 35.94
C ILE A 176 6.01 -21.80 34.42
N ARG A 177 7.01 -22.25 33.66
CA ARG A 177 6.91 -22.38 32.20
C ARG A 177 5.81 -23.37 31.79
N ASP A 178 5.69 -24.48 32.51
CA ASP A 178 4.59 -25.43 32.31
C ASP A 178 3.21 -24.83 32.64
N MET A 179 3.12 -24.01 33.69
CA MET A 179 1.89 -23.28 34.02
C MET A 179 1.52 -22.27 32.91
N ILE A 180 2.48 -21.51 32.38
CA ILE A 180 2.26 -20.60 31.24
C ILE A 180 1.74 -21.40 30.05
N ARG A 181 2.42 -22.48 29.67
CA ARG A 181 2.06 -23.33 28.53
C ARG A 181 0.64 -23.87 28.66
N LYS A 182 0.28 -24.47 29.81
CA LYS A 182 -1.07 -25.01 30.04
C LYS A 182 -2.15 -23.93 29.96
N THR A 183 -1.91 -22.78 30.58
CA THR A 183 -2.89 -21.68 30.63
C THR A 183 -3.12 -21.07 29.24
N LEU A 184 -2.04 -20.86 28.48
CA LEU A 184 -2.14 -20.32 27.13
C LEU A 184 -2.79 -21.31 26.17
N MET A 185 -2.47 -22.60 26.26
CA MET A 185 -3.09 -23.65 25.46
C MET A 185 -4.61 -23.74 25.66
N ASP A 186 -5.07 -23.67 26.91
CA ASP A 186 -6.50 -23.73 27.25
C ASP A 186 -7.29 -22.56 26.65
N LYS A 187 -6.68 -21.37 26.59
CA LYS A 187 -7.32 -20.12 26.15
C LYS A 187 -7.01 -19.73 24.69
N ALA A 188 -6.13 -20.45 24.01
CA ALA A 188 -5.64 -20.07 22.68
C ALA A 188 -6.76 -20.01 21.63
N HIS A 189 -7.72 -20.94 21.72
CA HIS A 189 -8.80 -21.14 20.75
C HIS A 189 -8.33 -21.07 19.28
N GLY A 190 -7.13 -21.61 18.98
CA GLY A 190 -6.54 -21.63 17.64
C GLY A 190 -5.85 -20.33 17.18
N MET A 191 -5.78 -19.29 18.01
CA MET A 191 -5.26 -17.97 17.62
C MET A 191 -3.76 -17.81 17.95
N PHE A 192 -2.87 -18.08 17.00
CA PHE A 192 -1.42 -17.81 17.16
C PHE A 192 -1.13 -16.36 17.56
N ARG A 193 -1.82 -15.41 16.94
CA ARG A 193 -1.61 -13.98 17.22
C ARG A 193 -1.96 -13.62 18.66
N TRP A 194 -3.02 -14.21 19.21
CA TRP A 194 -3.39 -14.02 20.61
C TRP A 194 -2.28 -14.53 21.52
N ILE A 195 -1.74 -15.73 21.24
CA ILE A 195 -0.64 -16.35 22.00
C ILE A 195 0.62 -15.49 21.97
N GLU A 196 1.00 -14.99 20.79
CA GLU A 196 2.15 -14.11 20.63
C GLU A 196 2.01 -12.85 21.50
N CYS A 197 0.85 -12.17 21.45
CA CYS A 197 0.60 -11.00 22.29
C CYS A 197 0.66 -11.31 23.79
N GLN A 198 0.14 -12.47 24.22
CA GLN A 198 0.21 -12.86 25.63
C GLN A 198 1.65 -13.14 26.06
N LEU A 199 2.41 -13.89 25.26
CA LEU A 199 3.83 -14.17 25.55
C LEU A 199 4.62 -12.87 25.64
N ASP A 200 4.39 -11.92 24.72
CA ASP A 200 5.03 -10.60 24.77
C ASP A 200 4.65 -9.80 26.02
N SER A 201 3.39 -9.85 26.46
CA SER A 201 3.00 -9.23 27.73
C SER A 201 3.72 -9.87 28.92
N LEU A 202 3.84 -11.20 28.95
CA LEU A 202 4.47 -11.95 30.05
C LEU A 202 5.99 -11.70 30.15
N ARG A 203 6.65 -11.29 29.07
CA ARG A 203 8.06 -10.85 29.09
C ARG A 203 8.29 -9.69 30.06
N ASN A 204 7.26 -8.86 30.28
CA ASN A 204 7.34 -7.68 31.13
C ASN A 204 7.05 -7.94 32.61
N CYS A 205 6.59 -9.14 32.98
CA CYS A 205 6.43 -9.48 34.40
C CYS A 205 7.80 -9.60 35.09
N HIS A 206 7.97 -9.05 36.29
CA HIS A 206 9.24 -9.11 37.02
C HIS A 206 9.22 -10.10 38.19
N THR A 207 8.04 -10.44 38.70
CA THR A 207 7.86 -11.40 39.79
C THR A 207 6.89 -12.50 39.41
N ILE A 208 7.01 -13.66 40.07
CA ILE A 208 6.07 -14.79 39.90
C ILE A 208 4.64 -14.35 40.27
N LYS A 209 4.50 -13.45 41.25
CA LYS A 209 3.19 -12.92 41.67
C LYS A 209 2.53 -12.12 40.55
N ASP A 210 3.29 -11.23 39.89
CA ASP A 210 2.79 -10.45 38.76
C ASP A 210 2.45 -11.34 37.58
N LEU A 211 3.30 -12.33 37.29
CA LEU A 211 3.07 -13.31 36.23
C LEU A 211 1.76 -14.09 36.45
N LYS A 212 1.54 -14.63 37.66
CA LYS A 212 0.30 -15.35 38.00
C LYS A 212 -0.93 -14.45 37.86
N LYS A 213 -0.84 -13.22 38.36
CA LYS A 213 -1.91 -12.23 38.22
C LYS A 213 -2.24 -11.96 36.75
N ASP A 214 -1.22 -11.81 35.89
CA ASP A 214 -1.42 -11.57 34.46
C ASP A 214 -2.00 -12.80 33.73
N LEU A 215 -1.60 -14.02 34.12
CA LEU A 215 -2.16 -15.28 33.61
C LEU A 215 -3.63 -15.48 34.00
N ASP A 216 -3.99 -15.14 35.25
CA ASP A 216 -5.37 -15.18 35.73
C ASP A 216 -6.22 -14.14 34.98
N ALA A 217 -5.63 -12.97 34.76
CA ALA A 217 -6.29 -11.87 34.11
C ALA A 217 -6.29 -11.98 32.58
N LEU A 218 -5.82 -13.01 31.88
CA LEU A 218 -5.68 -13.00 30.40
C LEU A 218 -6.97 -12.61 29.64
N PRO A 219 -6.86 -11.85 28.53
CA PRO A 219 -8.00 -11.49 27.68
C PRO A 219 -8.58 -12.72 26.98
N LYS A 220 -9.89 -12.79 26.79
CA LYS A 220 -10.56 -13.92 26.14
C LYS A 220 -10.48 -13.86 24.61
N THR A 221 -10.39 -12.65 24.06
CA THR A 221 -10.40 -12.43 22.62
C THR A 221 -9.19 -11.59 22.17
N LEU A 222 -8.98 -11.56 20.86
CA LEU A 222 -7.92 -10.75 20.26
C LEU A 222 -8.20 -9.25 20.43
N GLU A 223 -9.47 -8.85 20.37
CA GLU A 223 -9.92 -7.48 20.62
C GLU A 223 -9.65 -7.05 22.06
N GLU A 224 -9.98 -7.89 23.05
CA GLU A 224 -9.67 -7.59 24.46
C GLU A 224 -8.15 -7.46 24.70
N THR A 225 -7.34 -8.18 23.92
CA THR A 225 -5.88 -8.01 23.91
C THR A 225 -5.49 -6.61 23.42
N TYR A 226 -6.07 -6.15 22.31
CA TYR A 226 -5.82 -4.81 21.77
C TYR A 226 -6.31 -3.72 22.72
N GLU A 227 -7.48 -3.89 23.33
CA GLU A 227 -8.00 -2.99 24.35
C GLU A 227 -6.98 -2.76 25.47
N ARG A 228 -6.36 -3.83 25.97
CA ARG A 228 -5.34 -3.73 27.03
C ARG A 228 -4.09 -3.02 26.58
N ILE A 229 -3.63 -3.28 25.35
CA ILE A 229 -2.43 -2.63 24.81
C ILE A 229 -2.68 -1.12 24.70
N LEU A 230 -3.83 -0.72 24.15
CA LEU A 230 -4.20 0.69 24.02
C LEU A 230 -4.41 1.37 25.37
N LEU A 231 -5.00 0.68 26.36
CA LEU A 231 -5.17 1.22 27.73
C LEU A 231 -3.85 1.43 28.47
N ARG A 232 -2.78 0.71 28.10
CA ARG A 232 -1.44 0.85 28.69
C ARG A 232 -0.66 2.04 28.13
N ILE A 233 -1.13 2.66 27.05
CA ILE A 233 -0.50 3.85 26.48
C ILE A 233 -0.69 5.01 27.46
N ASP A 234 0.42 5.60 27.89
CA ASP A 234 0.45 6.76 28.79
C ASP A 234 -0.35 7.92 28.17
N GLU A 235 -1.05 8.69 29.00
CA GLU A 235 -1.89 9.78 28.56
C GLU A 235 -1.14 10.80 27.69
N ARG A 236 0.14 11.05 27.99
CA ARG A 236 1.00 11.96 27.22
C ARG A 236 1.32 11.44 25.81
N ASP A 237 1.28 10.13 25.62
CA ASP A 237 1.69 9.43 24.39
C ASP A 237 0.47 9.09 23.51
N ARG A 238 -0.77 9.27 24.01
CA ARG A 238 -2.00 8.87 23.32
C ARG A 238 -2.20 9.57 21.98
N GLU A 239 -1.96 10.88 21.90
CA GLU A 239 -2.10 11.62 20.64
C GLU A 239 -1.07 11.16 19.60
N ALA A 240 0.19 10.99 20.01
CA ALA A 240 1.24 10.48 19.13
C ALA A 240 0.93 9.06 18.64
N ALA A 241 0.46 8.19 19.55
CA ALA A 241 0.02 6.84 19.21
C ALA A 241 -1.17 6.84 18.23
N LEU A 242 -2.18 7.68 18.45
CA LEU A 242 -3.33 7.81 17.55
C LEU A 242 -2.89 8.24 16.14
N LYS A 243 -2.05 9.28 16.04
CA LYS A 243 -1.51 9.76 14.76
C LYS A 243 -0.76 8.65 14.02
N LEU A 244 0.11 7.93 14.75
CA LEU A 244 0.89 6.84 14.19
C LEU A 244 0.00 5.70 13.71
N LEU A 245 -0.94 5.24 14.54
CA LEU A 245 -1.88 4.16 14.18
C LEU A 245 -2.72 4.55 12.96
N ARG A 246 -3.20 5.79 12.89
CA ARG A 246 -3.94 6.31 11.73
C ARG A 246 -3.10 6.20 10.46
N TRP A 247 -1.86 6.68 10.49
CA TRP A 247 -0.97 6.61 9.34
C TRP A 247 -0.61 5.17 8.95
N VAL A 248 -0.29 4.31 9.90
CA VAL A 248 0.05 2.92 9.60
C VAL A 248 -1.17 2.14 9.07
N CYS A 249 -2.39 2.46 9.50
CA CYS A 249 -3.61 1.81 9.02
C CYS A 249 -4.05 2.26 7.62
N PHE A 250 -3.89 3.55 7.31
CA PHE A 250 -4.51 4.16 6.12
C PHE A 250 -3.51 4.67 5.09
N ALA A 251 -2.21 4.57 5.34
CA ALA A 251 -1.22 4.94 4.35
C ALA A 251 -1.31 4.07 3.09
N SER A 252 -1.15 4.69 1.91
CA SER A 252 -1.13 4.01 0.61
C SER A 252 0.03 3.00 0.43
N ARG A 253 1.05 3.09 1.28
CA ARG A 253 2.14 2.12 1.41
C ARG A 253 2.66 2.15 2.85
N PRO A 254 3.41 1.13 3.31
CA PRO A 254 4.09 1.23 4.60
C PRO A 254 4.98 2.46 4.65
N ILE A 255 4.90 3.19 5.76
CA ILE A 255 5.74 4.37 6.00
C ILE A 255 7.09 3.94 6.57
N THR A 256 8.13 4.69 6.24
CA THR A 256 9.45 4.48 6.86
C THR A 256 9.48 5.02 8.28
N LEU A 257 10.42 4.56 9.09
CA LEU A 257 10.64 5.08 10.43
C LEU A 257 10.89 6.60 10.43
N LYS A 258 11.64 7.11 9.44
CA LYS A 258 11.91 8.55 9.28
C LYS A 258 10.68 9.33 8.81
N GLU A 259 9.81 8.72 8.02
CA GLU A 259 8.54 9.34 7.64
C GLU A 259 7.61 9.43 8.85
N ALA A 260 7.55 8.38 9.69
CA ALA A 260 6.76 8.40 10.91
C ALA A 260 7.22 9.48 11.91
N THR A 261 8.52 9.78 12.00
CA THR A 261 8.98 10.90 12.84
C THR A 261 8.44 12.25 12.37
N GLU A 262 8.35 12.47 11.06
CA GLU A 262 7.75 13.70 10.51
C GLU A 262 6.25 13.75 10.75
N VAL A 263 5.56 12.61 10.66
CA VAL A 263 4.13 12.50 10.93
C VAL A 263 3.79 12.98 12.34
N LEU A 264 4.60 12.60 13.34
CA LEU A 264 4.40 13.03 14.73
C LEU A 264 4.57 14.54 14.91
N ALA A 265 5.47 15.15 14.13
CA ALA A 265 5.71 16.59 14.12
C ALA A 265 4.60 17.42 13.46
N ILE A 266 3.65 16.79 12.76
CA ILE A 266 2.55 17.48 12.09
C ILE A 266 1.29 17.38 12.95
N ASN A 267 0.62 18.51 13.20
CA ASN A 267 -0.77 18.52 13.64
C ASN A 267 -1.67 18.89 12.46
N ALA A 268 -2.63 18.02 12.12
CA ALA A 268 -3.56 18.24 11.01
C ALA A 268 -5.04 18.10 11.39
N ASP A 269 -5.33 17.73 12.65
CA ASP A 269 -6.69 17.49 13.16
C ASP A 269 -7.36 18.78 13.65
N GLU A 270 -6.59 19.71 14.23
CA GLU A 270 -7.10 21.00 14.71
C GLU A 270 -6.54 22.16 13.90
N GLN A 271 -5.43 22.73 14.36
CA GLN A 271 -4.70 23.80 13.69
C GLN A 271 -3.47 23.21 12.99
N LEU A 272 -3.38 23.43 11.69
CA LEU A 272 -2.24 22.98 10.89
C LEU A 272 -0.95 23.65 11.39
N CYS A 273 -0.07 22.85 11.99
CA CYS A 273 1.23 23.29 12.43
C CYS A 273 2.27 22.17 12.28
N TYR A 274 3.54 22.60 12.24
CA TYR A 274 4.69 21.72 12.24
C TYR A 274 5.55 22.08 13.45
N ASP A 275 5.72 21.13 14.36
CA ASP A 275 6.53 21.27 15.55
C ASP A 275 7.67 20.23 15.54
N PRO A 276 8.90 20.64 15.21
CA PRO A 276 10.04 19.72 15.17
C PRO A 276 10.40 19.17 16.56
N ASP A 277 9.98 19.80 17.66
CA ASP A 277 10.28 19.35 19.02
C ASP A 277 9.44 18.12 19.44
N LEU A 278 8.39 17.81 18.68
CA LEU A 278 7.61 16.58 18.83
C LEU A 278 8.29 15.36 18.18
N LYS A 279 9.40 15.54 17.47
CA LYS A 279 10.14 14.43 16.89
C LYS A 279 10.88 13.67 17.98
N PRO A 280 10.82 12.34 18.01
CA PRO A 280 11.64 11.57 18.94
C PRO A 280 13.12 11.73 18.57
N ILE A 281 13.97 11.80 19.59
CA ILE A 281 15.42 11.94 19.43
C ILE A 281 15.98 10.72 18.69
N ASP A 282 15.56 9.52 19.10
CA ASP A 282 15.79 8.29 18.36
C ASP A 282 14.50 7.90 17.61
N PRO A 283 14.51 7.85 16.26
CA PRO A 283 13.38 7.35 15.49
C PRO A 283 12.88 5.96 15.94
N GLN A 284 13.74 5.13 16.54
CA GLN A 284 13.35 3.82 17.05
C GLN A 284 12.29 3.90 18.15
N ASP A 285 12.23 5.01 18.88
CA ASP A 285 11.35 5.19 20.04
C ASP A 285 9.86 5.18 19.67
N ILE A 286 9.54 5.47 18.40
CA ILE A 286 8.18 5.38 17.85
C ILE A 286 7.55 4.00 18.08
N MET A 287 8.36 2.93 18.06
CA MET A 287 7.83 1.59 18.28
C MET A 287 7.32 1.36 19.70
N PHE A 288 7.80 2.14 20.67
CA PHE A 288 7.35 2.00 22.05
C PHE A 288 5.96 2.62 22.27
N LEU A 289 5.53 3.55 21.40
CA LEU A 289 4.21 4.21 21.50
C LEU A 289 3.04 3.20 21.39
N CYS A 290 3.14 2.25 20.45
CA CYS A 290 2.07 1.28 20.17
C CYS A 290 2.52 -0.18 20.37
N SER A 291 3.76 -0.39 20.81
CA SER A 291 4.36 -1.68 21.16
C SER A 291 4.01 -2.82 20.17
N THR A 292 3.35 -3.87 20.66
CA THR A 292 3.04 -5.11 19.93
C THR A 292 2.04 -4.93 18.79
N LEU A 293 1.38 -3.77 18.68
CA LEU A 293 0.49 -3.46 17.55
C LEU A 293 1.26 -3.16 16.26
N LEU A 294 2.55 -2.82 16.37
CA LEU A 294 3.41 -2.46 15.25
C LEU A 294 4.55 -3.46 15.10
N THR A 295 5.00 -3.63 13.86
CA THR A 295 6.20 -4.40 13.53
C THR A 295 7.11 -3.61 12.59
N LYS A 296 8.38 -4.00 12.56
CA LYS A 296 9.39 -3.44 11.65
C LYS A 296 9.69 -4.43 10.53
N ALA A 297 9.73 -3.93 9.30
CA ALA A 297 10.26 -4.66 8.16
C ALA A 297 11.49 -3.94 7.62
N THR A 298 12.60 -4.64 7.44
CA THR A 298 13.82 -4.07 6.86
C THR A 298 13.90 -4.46 5.39
N ILE A 299 13.94 -3.44 4.53
CA ILE A 299 14.18 -3.62 3.11
C ILE A 299 15.66 -3.40 2.86
N ARG A 300 16.34 -4.45 2.38
CA ARG A 300 17.76 -4.39 2.10
C ARG A 300 18.01 -3.59 0.83
N GLY A 301 19.02 -2.74 0.85
CA GLY A 301 19.34 -1.84 -0.28
C GLY A 301 19.65 -2.51 -1.62
N ASN A 302 19.79 -3.84 -1.67
CA ASN A 302 20.04 -4.63 -2.89
C ASN A 302 18.79 -5.32 -3.45
N SER A 303 17.70 -5.43 -2.70
CA SER A 303 16.42 -5.91 -3.21
C SER A 303 15.66 -4.69 -3.72
N GLY A 304 15.86 -4.38 -5.01
CA GLY A 304 15.32 -3.20 -5.66
C GLY A 304 13.80 -3.07 -5.52
N ILE A 305 13.36 -2.38 -4.46
CA ILE A 305 12.25 -1.46 -4.64
C ILE A 305 12.79 -0.43 -5.61
N ARG A 306 12.32 -0.50 -6.86
CA ARG A 306 12.27 0.66 -7.74
C ARG A 306 11.37 1.67 -7.05
N ALA A 307 11.90 2.34 -6.05
CA ALA A 307 11.33 3.58 -5.65
C ALA A 307 11.46 4.41 -6.92
N TYR A 308 10.35 4.90 -7.44
CA TYR A 308 10.38 6.11 -8.25
C TYR A 308 10.87 7.27 -7.35
N GLU A 309 12.03 7.10 -6.69
CA GLU A 309 12.92 8.17 -6.28
C GLU A 309 13.32 8.81 -7.60
N GLY A 310 12.62 9.88 -7.98
CA GLY A 310 12.78 10.54 -9.26
C GLY A 310 14.24 10.60 -9.69
N GLY A 311 14.63 9.73 -10.63
CA GLY A 311 15.92 9.72 -11.31
C GLY A 311 17.21 9.61 -10.48
N TYR A 312 17.17 9.40 -9.16
CA TYR A 312 18.39 9.43 -8.34
C TYR A 312 18.53 8.19 -7.47
N TYR A 313 19.46 7.33 -7.88
CA TYR A 313 19.91 6.12 -7.20
C TYR A 313 20.22 6.37 -5.70
N SER A 314 19.40 5.82 -4.81
CA SER A 314 19.79 5.55 -3.44
C SER A 314 20.80 4.40 -3.42
N ASN A 315 22.00 4.69 -2.93
CA ASN A 315 22.99 3.68 -2.60
C ASN A 315 22.52 2.92 -1.35
N HIS A 316 22.47 1.59 -1.42
CA HIS A 316 22.74 0.61 -0.36
C HIS A 316 22.41 0.96 1.11
N VAL A 317 21.32 1.66 1.42
CA VAL A 317 20.89 1.87 2.82
C VAL A 317 19.65 1.06 3.10
N ASP A 318 19.78 0.16 4.08
CA ASP A 318 18.65 -0.60 4.61
C ASP A 318 17.59 0.36 5.13
N THR A 319 16.37 0.24 4.60
CA THR A 319 15.25 1.09 4.96
C THR A 319 14.32 0.31 5.89
N GLN A 320 14.03 0.89 7.05
CA GLN A 320 13.09 0.32 8.02
C GLN A 320 11.70 0.88 7.79
N LEU A 321 10.76 -0.01 7.53
CA LEU A 321 9.34 0.26 7.38
C LEU A 321 8.60 -0.10 8.67
N ILE A 322 7.58 0.69 8.98
CA ILE A 322 6.62 0.41 10.04
C ILE A 322 5.37 -0.18 9.40
N ARG A 323 4.88 -1.28 9.97
CA ARG A 323 3.65 -1.96 9.56
C ARG A 323 2.82 -2.28 10.80
N LEU A 324 1.52 -2.51 10.62
CA LEU A 324 0.76 -3.19 11.67
C LEU A 324 1.33 -4.60 11.83
N ALA A 325 1.38 -5.06 13.07
CA ALA A 325 1.79 -6.43 13.35
C ALA A 325 0.78 -7.46 12.80
N HIS A 326 -0.48 -7.07 12.62
CA HIS A 326 -1.51 -7.89 11.97
C HIS A 326 -2.69 -7.03 11.48
N LEU A 327 -3.36 -7.44 10.39
CA LEU A 327 -4.53 -6.74 9.83
C LEU A 327 -5.68 -6.56 10.84
N SER A 328 -5.90 -7.56 11.70
CA SER A 328 -6.96 -7.50 12.72
C SER A 328 -6.83 -6.33 13.69
N VAL A 329 -5.65 -5.69 13.80
CA VAL A 329 -5.48 -4.44 14.55
C VAL A 329 -6.27 -3.31 13.89
N LYS A 330 -6.17 -3.18 12.56
CA LYS A 330 -6.95 -2.21 11.78
C LYS A 330 -8.44 -2.53 11.87
N ASP A 331 -8.81 -3.81 11.68
CA ASP A 331 -10.20 -4.28 11.78
C ASP A 331 -10.84 -3.86 13.11
N TYR A 332 -10.09 -4.01 14.21
CA TYR A 332 -10.54 -3.58 15.53
C TYR A 332 -10.65 -2.05 15.66
N LEU A 333 -9.64 -1.30 15.20
CA LEU A 333 -9.59 0.16 15.26
C LEU A 333 -10.72 0.86 14.48
N ILE A 334 -11.25 0.24 13.43
CA ILE A 334 -12.37 0.78 12.64
C ILE A 334 -13.76 0.27 13.10
N SER A 335 -13.78 -0.73 13.98
CA SER A 335 -15.02 -1.40 14.40
C SER A 335 -15.93 -0.53 15.26
N ASP A 336 -17.24 -0.81 15.24
CA ASP A 336 -18.19 -0.13 16.13
C ASP A 336 -17.97 -0.48 17.62
N ARG A 337 -17.28 -1.59 17.88
CA ARG A 337 -16.93 -2.02 19.24
C ARG A 337 -15.97 -1.02 19.91
N ILE A 338 -14.91 -0.57 19.22
CA ILE A 338 -14.00 0.42 19.82
C ILE A 338 -14.69 1.77 19.99
N LYS A 339 -15.55 2.18 19.03
CA LYS A 339 -16.31 3.44 19.08
C LYS A 339 -17.23 3.53 20.29
N SER A 340 -17.83 2.40 20.70
CA SER A 340 -18.73 2.31 21.86
C SER A 340 -18.02 2.01 23.18
N SER A 341 -16.70 1.80 23.15
CA SER A 341 -15.89 1.51 24.34
C SER A 341 -15.28 2.77 24.97
N ARG A 342 -14.69 2.62 26.16
CA ARG A 342 -13.84 3.66 26.79
C ARG A 342 -12.58 4.03 25.99
N LEU A 343 -12.28 3.31 24.91
CA LEU A 343 -11.17 3.55 23.99
C LEU A 343 -11.64 4.23 22.70
N SER A 344 -12.83 4.84 22.67
CA SER A 344 -13.36 5.57 21.52
C SER A 344 -12.40 6.63 20.97
N PHE A 345 -11.50 7.16 21.80
CA PHE A 345 -10.39 8.04 21.39
C PHE A 345 -9.50 7.41 20.30
N PHE A 346 -9.28 6.10 20.33
CA PHE A 346 -8.49 5.36 19.35
C PHE A 346 -9.30 4.85 18.17
N ALA A 347 -10.61 5.09 18.14
CA ALA A 347 -11.44 4.69 17.01
C ALA A 347 -11.06 5.48 15.76
N LEU A 348 -10.90 4.78 14.64
CA LEU A 348 -10.54 5.36 13.37
C LEU A 348 -11.72 5.33 12.41
N ASP A 349 -11.92 6.45 11.74
CA ASP A 349 -12.84 6.57 10.61
C ASP A 349 -12.04 6.66 9.30
N THR A 350 -12.44 5.90 8.29
CA THR A 350 -11.71 5.79 7.02
C THR A 350 -11.65 7.12 6.28
N GLN A 351 -12.77 7.87 6.24
CA GLN A 351 -12.84 9.13 5.51
C GLN A 351 -12.03 10.21 6.24
N LEU A 352 -12.19 10.32 7.55
CA LEU A 352 -11.44 11.26 8.38
C LEU A 352 -9.94 10.94 8.33
N ALA A 353 -9.56 9.66 8.39
CA ALA A 353 -8.15 9.27 8.32
C ALA A 353 -7.50 9.71 7.01
N ASN A 354 -8.15 9.45 5.86
CA ASN A 354 -7.68 9.91 4.56
C ASN A 354 -7.65 11.44 4.47
N THR A 355 -8.64 12.12 5.05
CA THR A 355 -8.68 13.59 5.11
C THR A 355 -7.48 14.15 5.88
N THR A 356 -7.19 13.63 7.08
CA THR A 356 -6.04 14.05 7.87
C THR A 356 -4.72 13.77 7.13
N ILE A 357 -4.55 12.59 6.54
CA ILE A 357 -3.33 12.25 5.81
C ILE A 357 -3.13 13.18 4.60
N ALA A 358 -4.18 13.42 3.81
CA ALA A 358 -4.16 14.36 2.69
C ALA A 358 -3.72 15.76 3.12
N ARG A 359 -4.32 16.27 4.20
CA ARG A 359 -3.98 17.59 4.77
C ARG A 359 -2.53 17.64 5.23
N SER A 360 -2.07 16.63 5.97
CA SER A 360 -0.67 16.53 6.39
C SER A 360 0.29 16.53 5.20
N CYS A 361 -0.01 15.77 4.15
CA CYS A 361 0.83 15.75 2.94
C CYS A 361 0.87 17.13 2.25
N LEU A 362 -0.28 17.76 2.02
CA LEU A 362 -0.35 19.07 1.36
C LEU A 362 0.37 20.16 2.18
N PHE A 363 0.15 20.17 3.50
CA PHE A 363 0.82 21.09 4.42
C PHE A 363 2.34 20.88 4.45
N TYR A 364 2.78 19.62 4.41
CA TYR A 364 4.19 19.28 4.35
C TYR A 364 4.84 19.71 3.03
N LEU A 365 4.14 19.60 1.90
CA LEU A 365 4.64 20.08 0.60
C LEU A 365 4.72 21.61 0.51
N LEU A 366 3.88 22.32 1.28
CA LEU A 366 3.83 23.78 1.36
C LEU A 366 4.87 24.39 2.32
N GLN A 367 5.75 23.60 2.93
CA GLN A 367 6.77 24.14 3.82
C GLN A 367 7.73 25.06 3.06
N PRO A 368 8.02 26.29 3.55
CA PRO A 368 8.85 27.26 2.82
C PRO A 368 10.23 26.73 2.43
N SER A 369 10.81 25.86 3.26
CA SER A 369 12.10 25.19 2.96
C SER A 369 12.05 24.27 1.73
N LEU A 370 10.86 23.91 1.26
CA LEU A 370 10.60 23.07 0.11
C LEU A 370 10.18 23.88 -1.13
N GLU A 371 10.17 25.21 -1.09
CA GLU A 371 9.95 26.01 -2.29
C GLU A 371 11.12 25.79 -3.29
N PRO A 372 10.87 25.63 -4.60
CA PRO A 372 11.95 25.45 -5.58
C PRO A 372 12.77 26.74 -5.77
N ASN A 373 14.03 26.73 -5.35
CA ASN A 373 15.01 27.70 -5.82
C ASN A 373 15.56 27.22 -7.17
N HIS A 374 15.34 27.98 -8.25
CA HIS A 374 15.63 27.61 -9.64
C HIS A 374 17.10 27.26 -9.99
N ARG A 375 18.00 27.09 -9.01
CA ARG A 375 19.44 27.03 -9.25
C ARG A 375 20.16 25.71 -9.00
N ASP A 376 19.60 24.67 -8.40
CA ASP A 376 20.38 23.42 -8.26
C ASP A 376 19.58 22.12 -8.29
N LYS A 377 19.80 21.33 -9.35
CA LYS A 377 19.51 19.88 -9.34
C LYS A 377 20.34 19.12 -8.29
N VAL A 378 21.41 19.75 -7.78
CA VAL A 378 22.34 19.20 -6.77
C VAL A 378 21.72 19.17 -5.35
N ASP A 379 20.61 19.88 -5.09
CA ASP A 379 20.01 20.04 -3.75
C ASP A 379 18.79 19.14 -3.44
N LEU A 380 18.19 18.45 -4.43
CA LEU A 380 16.97 17.66 -4.17
C LEU A 380 17.23 16.50 -3.19
N ARG A 381 18.35 15.80 -3.31
CA ARG A 381 18.70 14.70 -2.40
C ARG A 381 18.93 15.18 -0.96
N HIS A 382 19.59 16.34 -0.80
CA HIS A 382 19.82 16.93 0.52
C HIS A 382 18.49 17.37 1.16
N ARG A 383 17.60 17.98 0.37
CA ARG A 383 16.24 18.32 0.78
C ARG A 383 15.40 17.10 1.16
N LEU A 384 15.43 16.03 0.36
CA LEU A 384 14.71 14.78 0.65
C LEU A 384 15.24 14.10 1.93
N ASN A 385 16.55 14.18 2.19
CA ASN A 385 17.13 13.69 3.45
C ASN A 385 16.66 14.51 4.66
N LYS A 386 16.53 15.83 4.51
CA LYS A 386 16.04 16.72 5.58
C LYS A 386 14.52 16.64 5.78
N TRP A 387 13.79 16.28 4.73
CA TRP A 387 12.33 16.21 4.70
C TRP A 387 11.87 14.82 4.23
N PRO A 388 12.05 13.77 5.04
CA PRO A 388 11.84 12.38 4.63
C PRO A 388 10.39 12.04 4.22
N LEU A 389 9.37 12.76 4.72
CA LEU A 389 7.97 12.57 4.29
C LEU A 389 7.67 13.13 2.88
N TYR A 390 8.58 13.87 2.25
CA TYR A 390 8.32 14.54 0.97
C TYR A 390 7.95 13.54 -0.13
N ASN A 391 8.68 12.43 -0.24
CA ASN A 391 8.43 11.40 -1.25
C ASN A 391 7.02 10.81 -1.10
N TYR A 392 6.64 10.47 0.13
CA TYR A 392 5.30 10.00 0.41
C TYR A 392 4.27 11.07 0.04
N ALA A 393 4.42 12.28 0.59
CA ALA A 393 3.48 13.36 0.43
C ALA A 393 3.26 13.70 -1.06
N ALA A 394 4.33 13.84 -1.84
CA ALA A 394 4.28 14.18 -3.25
C ALA A 394 3.56 13.12 -4.10
N ASN A 395 3.74 11.83 -3.80
CA ASN A 395 3.14 10.75 -4.58
C ASN A 395 1.71 10.39 -4.12
N PHE A 396 1.40 10.51 -2.83
CA PHE A 396 0.21 9.89 -2.25
C PHE A 396 -0.89 10.86 -1.80
N TRP A 397 -0.61 12.16 -1.65
CA TRP A 397 -1.68 13.15 -1.34
C TRP A 397 -2.90 13.04 -2.27
N PRO A 398 -2.76 12.84 -3.60
CA PRO A 398 -3.92 12.80 -4.50
C PRO A 398 -4.84 11.61 -4.23
N PHE A 399 -4.26 10.47 -3.83
CA PHE A 399 -5.02 9.26 -3.49
C PHE A 399 -5.82 9.48 -2.21
N HIS A 400 -5.22 10.08 -1.18
CA HIS A 400 -5.94 10.40 0.05
C HIS A 400 -7.04 11.46 -0.15
N VAL A 401 -6.84 12.44 -1.04
CA VAL A 401 -7.88 13.39 -1.44
C VAL A 401 -9.03 12.67 -2.16
N LYS A 402 -8.72 11.70 -3.03
CA LYS A 402 -9.74 10.90 -3.72
C LYS A 402 -10.56 10.07 -2.73
N GLU A 403 -9.91 9.35 -1.81
CA GLU A 403 -10.57 8.49 -0.83
C GLU A 403 -11.32 9.28 0.26
N SER A 404 -10.99 10.56 0.48
CA SER A 404 -11.73 11.42 1.41
C SER A 404 -12.97 12.09 0.80
N ALA A 405 -13.07 12.14 -0.53
CA ALA A 405 -14.08 12.91 -1.25
C ALA A 405 -15.12 12.00 -1.95
N HIS A 406 -16.09 11.49 -1.19
CA HIS A 406 -17.20 10.71 -1.76
C HIS A 406 -18.13 11.56 -2.64
N GLU A 407 -18.49 12.77 -2.20
CA GLU A 407 -19.32 13.72 -2.97
C GLU A 407 -18.65 15.09 -3.10
N ASP A 408 -18.23 15.67 -1.97
CA ASP A 408 -17.54 16.96 -1.89
C ASP A 408 -16.35 16.91 -0.92
N LEU A 409 -15.37 17.79 -1.17
CA LEU A 409 -14.21 17.97 -0.30
C LEU A 409 -14.57 18.85 0.90
N GLU A 410 -14.10 18.47 2.09
CA GLU A 410 -14.21 19.33 3.26
C GLU A 410 -13.57 20.70 2.99
N HIS A 411 -14.24 21.78 3.40
CA HIS A 411 -13.81 23.16 3.11
C HIS A 411 -12.37 23.45 3.52
N SER A 412 -11.94 22.90 4.65
CA SER A 412 -10.60 23.10 5.21
C SER A 412 -9.52 22.40 4.36
N THR A 413 -9.80 21.19 3.88
CA THR A 413 -8.95 20.43 2.93
C THR A 413 -8.90 21.13 1.57
N TRP A 414 -10.05 21.62 1.09
CA TRP A 414 -10.13 22.40 -0.14
C TRP A 414 -9.24 23.66 -0.07
N LYS A 415 -9.32 24.43 1.01
CA LYS A 415 -8.52 25.64 1.20
C LYS A 415 -7.03 25.36 1.07
N LEU A 416 -6.55 24.28 1.69
CA LEU A 416 -5.15 23.88 1.64
C LEU A 416 -4.73 23.39 0.24
N LEU A 417 -5.58 22.61 -0.41
CA LEU A 417 -5.37 22.17 -1.78
C LEU A 417 -5.29 23.36 -2.75
N ASN A 418 -6.20 24.33 -2.63
CA ASN A 418 -6.18 25.54 -3.43
C ASN A 418 -4.94 26.39 -3.14
N GLN A 419 -4.51 26.49 -1.88
CA GLN A 419 -3.26 27.14 -1.52
C GLN A 419 -2.07 26.49 -2.23
N PHE A 420 -1.98 25.15 -2.23
CA PHE A 420 -0.93 24.42 -2.94
C PHE A 420 -0.99 24.63 -4.46
N LEU A 421 -2.15 24.45 -5.10
CA LEU A 421 -2.28 24.55 -6.55
C LEU A 421 -2.10 25.97 -7.07
N SER A 422 -2.53 26.99 -6.31
CA SER A 422 -2.37 28.40 -6.67
C SER A 422 -0.92 28.89 -6.65
N THR A 423 0.02 28.15 -6.03
CA THR A 423 1.46 28.48 -6.09
C THR A 423 2.00 28.48 -7.52
N ARG A 424 1.30 27.88 -8.48
CA ARG A 424 1.62 28.01 -9.92
C ARG A 424 1.65 29.45 -10.43
N ASN A 425 0.94 30.37 -9.77
CA ASN A 425 0.83 31.77 -10.16
C ASN A 425 2.00 32.64 -9.63
N THR A 426 2.90 32.09 -8.81
CA THR A 426 4.11 32.81 -8.41
C THR A 426 5.09 32.91 -9.57
N SER A 427 5.98 33.90 -9.55
CA SER A 427 6.96 34.13 -10.63
C SER A 427 7.87 32.92 -10.90
N ASN A 428 8.13 32.11 -9.89
CA ASN A 428 8.90 30.88 -9.96
C ASN A 428 8.05 29.61 -10.21
N GLY A 429 6.71 29.70 -10.24
CA GLY A 429 5.80 28.55 -10.31
C GLY A 429 5.64 27.75 -9.01
N GLY A 430 6.35 28.15 -7.94
CA GLY A 430 6.14 27.74 -6.56
C GLY A 430 6.21 26.23 -6.30
N HIS A 431 5.55 25.80 -5.22
CA HIS A 431 5.50 24.40 -4.79
C HIS A 431 4.87 23.48 -5.86
N TYR A 432 3.88 23.97 -6.61
CA TYR A 432 3.22 23.24 -7.68
C TYR A 432 4.21 22.84 -8.79
N LEU A 433 5.05 23.77 -9.27
CA LEU A 433 6.07 23.45 -10.26
C LEU A 433 7.09 22.43 -9.72
N GLY A 434 7.53 22.61 -8.47
CA GLY A 434 8.45 21.66 -7.82
C GLY A 434 7.89 20.24 -7.75
N TRP A 435 6.61 20.14 -7.42
CA TRP A 435 5.89 18.87 -7.37
C TRP A 435 5.77 18.22 -8.75
N ILE A 436 5.47 18.98 -9.81
CA ILE A 436 5.41 18.43 -11.18
C ILE A 436 6.76 17.88 -11.63
N ILE A 437 7.83 18.65 -11.41
CA ILE A 437 9.19 18.24 -11.78
C ILE A 437 9.58 16.97 -11.03
N TYR A 438 9.16 16.85 -9.77
CA TYR A 438 9.37 15.65 -8.97
C TYR A 438 8.60 14.43 -9.49
N LEU A 439 7.31 14.60 -9.78
CA LEU A 439 6.45 13.51 -10.27
C LEU A 439 6.78 13.06 -11.70
N THR A 440 7.30 13.97 -12.52
CA THR A 440 7.67 13.69 -13.91
C THR A 440 9.10 14.15 -14.16
N PRO A 441 10.09 13.36 -13.71
CA PRO A 441 11.48 13.64 -14.02
C PRO A 441 11.69 13.77 -15.53
N GLY A 442 12.33 14.85 -15.97
CA GLY A 442 12.60 15.12 -17.37
C GLY A 442 11.55 15.99 -18.09
N ILE A 443 10.44 16.36 -17.44
CA ILE A 443 9.52 17.36 -17.99
C ILE A 443 10.22 18.72 -18.14
N SER A 444 9.97 19.43 -19.24
CA SER A 444 10.50 20.78 -19.40
C SER A 444 9.80 21.76 -18.44
N THR A 445 10.54 22.73 -17.91
CA THR A 445 10.00 23.75 -17.00
C THR A 445 8.85 24.52 -17.64
N GLU A 446 8.94 24.79 -18.93
CA GLU A 446 7.89 25.49 -19.69
C GLU A 446 6.59 24.67 -19.75
N LEU A 447 6.70 23.38 -20.07
CA LEU A 447 5.54 22.48 -20.12
C LEU A 447 4.90 22.34 -18.73
N ALA A 448 5.72 22.17 -17.68
CA ALA A 448 5.26 22.08 -16.31
C ALA A 448 4.53 23.36 -15.85
N LYS A 449 5.04 24.55 -16.21
CA LYS A 449 4.39 25.83 -15.88
C LYS A 449 3.05 26.02 -16.61
N ARG A 450 2.94 25.62 -17.88
CA ARG A 450 1.66 25.76 -18.63
C ARG A 450 0.61 24.73 -18.20
N THR A 451 1.01 23.60 -17.64
CA THR A 451 0.09 22.49 -17.32
C THR A 451 -0.93 22.91 -16.25
N HIS A 452 -2.19 22.96 -16.65
CA HIS A 452 -3.30 23.30 -15.76
C HIS A 452 -3.52 22.20 -14.69
N PRO A 453 -3.85 22.54 -13.42
CA PRO A 453 -4.11 21.55 -12.36
C PRO A 453 -5.18 20.50 -12.70
N ILE A 454 -6.13 20.82 -13.58
CA ILE A 454 -7.15 19.86 -14.05
C ILE A 454 -6.54 18.62 -14.69
N TYR A 455 -5.38 18.74 -15.36
CA TYR A 455 -4.65 17.60 -15.92
C TYR A 455 -4.31 16.58 -14.83
N TYR A 456 -3.74 17.05 -13.72
CA TYR A 456 -3.36 16.17 -12.62
C TYR A 456 -4.57 15.69 -11.82
N ALA A 457 -5.59 16.53 -11.62
CA ALA A 457 -6.85 16.11 -11.04
C ALA A 457 -7.48 14.94 -11.81
N ALA A 458 -7.45 15.02 -13.15
CA ALA A 458 -7.93 13.97 -14.03
C ALA A 458 -7.02 12.74 -14.02
N SER A 459 -5.70 12.92 -14.00
CA SER A 459 -4.69 11.85 -13.92
C SER A 459 -4.79 11.03 -12.63
N PHE A 460 -5.17 11.64 -11.50
CA PHE A 460 -5.37 10.95 -10.22
C PHE A 460 -6.84 10.56 -9.97
N GLY A 461 -7.76 10.86 -10.89
CA GLY A 461 -9.15 10.45 -10.79
C GLY A 461 -9.96 11.21 -9.72
N ILE A 462 -9.55 12.42 -9.35
CA ILE A 462 -10.21 13.23 -8.31
C ILE A 462 -11.40 13.96 -8.93
N LYS A 463 -12.53 13.25 -9.09
CA LYS A 463 -13.75 13.75 -9.76
C LYS A 463 -14.27 15.06 -9.17
N SER A 464 -14.28 15.20 -7.85
CA SER A 464 -14.74 16.41 -7.14
C SER A 464 -13.89 17.63 -7.50
N LEU A 465 -12.57 17.47 -7.61
CA LEU A 465 -11.64 18.52 -8.00
C LEU A 465 -11.79 18.91 -9.48
N VAL A 466 -11.96 17.92 -10.38
CA VAL A 466 -12.25 18.19 -11.80
C VAL A 466 -13.56 18.98 -11.94
N ARG A 467 -14.63 18.54 -11.26
CA ARG A 467 -15.91 19.23 -11.25
C ARG A 467 -15.77 20.66 -10.72
N HIS A 468 -14.99 20.85 -9.65
CA HIS A 468 -14.78 22.18 -9.08
C HIS A 468 -14.15 23.14 -10.09
N PHE A 469 -13.05 22.75 -10.74
CA PHE A 469 -12.41 23.61 -11.76
C PHE A 469 -13.39 24.00 -12.86
N ILE A 470 -14.20 23.07 -13.35
CA ILE A 470 -15.19 23.32 -14.41
C ILE A 470 -16.24 24.36 -13.98
N ILE A 471 -16.57 24.41 -12.69
CA ILE A 471 -17.59 25.33 -12.16
C ILE A 471 -16.98 26.70 -11.82
N THR A 472 -15.78 26.73 -11.26
CA THR A 472 -15.24 27.95 -10.60
C THR A 472 -14.21 28.70 -11.41
N ASP A 473 -13.56 28.07 -12.39
CA ASP A 473 -12.54 28.70 -13.22
C ASP A 473 -13.16 29.18 -14.53
N PRO A 474 -13.47 30.48 -14.68
CA PRO A 474 -14.12 31.01 -15.87
C PRO A 474 -13.21 30.97 -17.12
N ASP A 475 -11.89 30.88 -16.93
CA ASP A 475 -10.89 30.88 -18.00
C ASP A 475 -10.41 29.46 -18.33
N LEU A 476 -11.06 28.43 -17.78
CA LEU A 476 -10.69 27.05 -18.00
C LEU A 476 -10.89 26.64 -19.46
N ASP A 477 -9.78 26.38 -20.15
CA ASP A 477 -9.79 25.59 -21.36
C ASP A 477 -9.78 24.10 -21.01
N ILE A 478 -10.94 23.45 -21.13
CA ILE A 478 -11.13 22.00 -20.87
C ILE A 478 -10.24 21.12 -21.76
N ASN A 479 -9.82 21.66 -22.90
CA ASN A 479 -9.02 21.02 -23.93
C ASN A 479 -7.53 21.38 -23.85
N SER A 480 -7.14 22.16 -22.84
CA SER A 480 -5.73 22.50 -22.60
C SER A 480 -4.87 21.24 -22.47
N THR A 481 -3.72 21.27 -23.13
CA THR A 481 -2.74 20.18 -23.09
C THR A 481 -1.64 20.46 -22.07
N GLY A 482 -1.07 19.39 -21.53
CA GLY A 482 0.06 19.50 -20.62
C GLY A 482 0.59 18.15 -20.14
N GLY A 483 1.41 18.21 -19.10
CA GLY A 483 1.96 17.02 -18.44
C GLY A 483 2.75 16.13 -19.38
N ARG A 484 2.57 14.80 -19.28
CA ARG A 484 3.26 13.84 -20.13
C ARG A 484 2.66 13.82 -21.53
N PHE A 485 3.55 13.84 -22.53
CA PHE A 485 3.21 13.82 -23.95
C PHE A 485 2.31 14.98 -24.40
N ASP A 486 2.26 16.08 -23.64
CA ASP A 486 1.37 17.22 -23.94
C ASP A 486 -0.08 16.76 -24.19
N SER A 487 -0.62 15.98 -23.23
CA SER A 487 -1.93 15.36 -23.33
C SER A 487 -3.00 16.22 -22.64
N THR A 488 -4.25 16.08 -23.06
CA THR A 488 -5.43 16.66 -22.42
C THR A 488 -5.80 15.94 -21.12
N ALA A 489 -6.64 16.58 -20.30
CA ALA A 489 -7.25 15.96 -19.12
C ALA A 489 -8.03 14.68 -19.47
N LEU A 490 -8.73 14.65 -20.62
CA LEU A 490 -9.48 13.50 -21.08
C LEU A 490 -8.56 12.31 -21.40
N GLN A 491 -7.48 12.56 -22.16
CA GLN A 491 -6.52 11.52 -22.52
C GLN A 491 -5.85 10.91 -21.29
N VAL A 492 -5.41 11.73 -20.32
CA VAL A 492 -4.75 11.20 -19.13
C VAL A 492 -5.72 10.45 -18.21
N ALA A 493 -7.00 10.88 -18.14
CA ALA A 493 -8.03 10.14 -17.40
C ALA A 493 -8.31 8.75 -18.00
N VAL A 494 -8.34 8.65 -19.35
CA VAL A 494 -8.45 7.36 -20.04
C VAL A 494 -7.22 6.50 -19.76
N TYR A 495 -6.03 7.07 -19.96
CA TYR A 495 -4.77 6.36 -19.72
C TYR A 495 -4.69 5.78 -18.30
N ARG A 496 -5.18 6.52 -17.31
CA ARG A 496 -5.21 6.14 -15.89
C ARG A 496 -6.45 5.35 -15.47
N LYS A 497 -7.33 5.00 -16.42
CA LYS A 497 -8.57 4.22 -16.22
C LYS A 497 -9.50 4.84 -15.18
N HIS A 498 -9.86 6.12 -15.35
CA HIS A 498 -10.79 6.85 -14.48
C HIS A 498 -12.13 7.13 -15.19
N PRO A 499 -13.03 6.12 -15.32
CA PRO A 499 -14.23 6.23 -16.16
C PRO A 499 -15.17 7.36 -15.72
N GLU A 500 -15.31 7.58 -14.42
CA GLU A 500 -16.15 8.64 -13.86
C GLU A 500 -15.66 10.05 -14.19
N VAL A 501 -14.34 10.23 -14.32
CA VAL A 501 -13.75 11.49 -14.76
C VAL A 501 -13.86 11.63 -16.27
N VAL A 502 -13.63 10.56 -17.04
CA VAL A 502 -13.81 10.54 -18.50
C VAL A 502 -15.23 10.96 -18.86
N LYS A 503 -16.23 10.37 -18.20
CA LYS A 503 -17.64 10.71 -18.38
C LYS A 503 -17.91 12.19 -18.08
N LEU A 504 -17.45 12.70 -16.94
CA LEU A 504 -17.59 14.10 -16.56
C LEU A 504 -16.98 15.05 -17.61
N LEU A 505 -15.77 14.76 -18.07
CA LEU A 505 -15.08 15.58 -19.07
C LEU A 505 -15.82 15.61 -20.41
N LEU A 506 -16.33 14.46 -20.88
CA LEU A 506 -17.12 14.36 -22.10
C LEU A 506 -18.47 15.09 -22.00
N GLU A 507 -19.15 14.97 -20.86
CA GLU A 507 -20.39 15.73 -20.57
C GLU A 507 -20.15 17.24 -20.62
N THR A 508 -18.92 17.68 -20.28
CA THR A 508 -18.49 19.08 -20.33
C THR A 508 -17.85 19.48 -21.66
N LYS A 509 -18.08 18.70 -22.72
CA LYS A 509 -17.65 18.96 -24.11
C LYS A 509 -16.12 18.97 -24.32
N ALA A 510 -15.37 18.20 -23.54
CA ALA A 510 -13.98 17.88 -23.88
C ALA A 510 -13.93 17.20 -25.26
N ASP A 511 -13.03 17.63 -26.14
CA ASP A 511 -12.93 17.11 -27.51
C ASP A 511 -12.12 15.79 -27.52
N PRO A 512 -12.76 14.64 -27.85
CA PRO A 512 -12.08 13.35 -27.89
C PRO A 512 -11.08 13.21 -29.05
N ASN A 513 -11.01 14.16 -29.97
CA ASN A 513 -10.16 14.07 -31.17
C ASN A 513 -8.84 14.85 -31.04
N ILE A 514 -8.64 15.58 -29.94
CA ILE A 514 -7.37 16.27 -29.70
C ILE A 514 -6.24 15.27 -29.61
N ARG A 515 -5.18 15.54 -30.36
CA ARG A 515 -4.00 14.67 -30.43
C ARG A 515 -2.93 15.18 -29.50
N ASN A 516 -2.32 14.26 -28.75
CA ASN A 516 -1.14 14.56 -27.94
C ASN A 516 0.12 14.67 -28.82
N SER A 517 1.29 14.87 -28.22
CA SER A 517 2.56 14.98 -28.94
C SER A 517 2.99 13.71 -29.68
N LEU A 518 2.34 12.57 -29.40
CA LEU A 518 2.53 11.29 -30.10
C LEU A 518 1.49 11.06 -31.22
N GLY A 519 0.56 11.99 -31.41
CA GLY A 519 -0.50 11.89 -32.41
C GLY A 519 -1.70 11.04 -31.98
N GLU A 520 -1.76 10.62 -30.71
CA GLU A 520 -2.79 9.77 -30.10
C GLU A 520 -3.98 10.63 -29.63
N SER A 521 -5.21 10.12 -29.69
CA SER A 521 -6.41 10.79 -29.15
C SER A 521 -7.38 9.77 -28.54
N PHE A 522 -8.45 10.21 -27.89
CA PHE A 522 -9.46 9.30 -27.32
C PHE A 522 -10.07 8.39 -28.41
N ASN A 523 -10.42 8.95 -29.58
CA ASN A 523 -11.03 8.21 -30.69
C ASN A 523 -10.03 7.59 -31.66
N VAL A 524 -8.75 7.93 -31.55
CA VAL A 524 -7.67 7.33 -32.34
C VAL A 524 -6.67 6.65 -31.41
N PRO A 525 -7.06 5.53 -30.76
CA PRO A 525 -6.10 4.63 -30.16
C PRO A 525 -5.44 3.87 -31.31
N TYR A 526 -4.15 4.16 -31.56
CA TYR A 526 -3.34 3.60 -32.65
C TYR A 526 -3.72 4.04 -34.08
N ARG A 527 -2.68 4.43 -34.84
CA ARG A 527 -2.61 4.00 -36.24
C ARG A 527 -2.18 2.53 -36.21
N PRO A 528 -2.98 1.56 -36.66
CA PRO A 528 -2.41 0.32 -37.11
C PRO A 528 -1.49 0.70 -38.28
N ILE A 529 -0.19 0.44 -38.14
CA ILE A 529 0.63 0.35 -39.35
C ILE A 529 0.00 -0.81 -40.13
N LEU A 530 -0.49 -0.44 -41.31
CA LEU A 530 -1.34 -1.20 -42.21
C LEU A 530 -0.79 -2.60 -42.52
N LEU A 531 -1.74 -3.54 -42.58
CA LEU A 531 -1.81 -4.79 -43.37
C LEU A 531 -0.61 -5.74 -43.36
#